data_AF-A0AA41V6D6-F1
#
_entry.id   AF-A0AA41V6D6-F1
#
_cell.length_a   1.000
_cell.length_b   1.000
_cell.length_c   1.000
_cell.angle_alpha   90.00
_cell.angle_beta   90.00
_cell.angle_gamma   90.00
#
_symmetry.space_group_name_H-M   'P 1'
#
loop_
_entity.id
_entity.type
_entity.pdbx_description
1 polymer ?
#
loop_
_entity_poly.entity_id
_entity_poly.type
_entity_poly.pdbx_seq_one_letter_code
_entity_poly.pdbx_strand_id
1 'polypeptide(L)'
;MGLSGKTRPGKFPNFLFPIEVKNIIKAKRKGDTGVYDAEGNFDPAKFEEIFVKHSHTGNSFTSDELVGLLKPKNSLKDYPGYYGGLLGWKSLHYVGKDKDGLLQKETLRAFYTGGLFELIEQERARK
;
A
#
# COMPACT_ATOMS: atom_id res chain seq x y z
N MET A 1 3.54 9.80 -18.24
CA MET A 1 4.10 10.73 -17.22
C MET A 1 4.83 10.01 -16.10
N GLY A 2 4.25 8.99 -15.45
CA GLY A 2 4.82 8.29 -14.28
C GLY A 2 6.19 7.62 -14.49
N LEU A 3 6.24 6.44 -15.12
CA LEU A 3 7.49 5.69 -15.32
C LEU A 3 8.38 6.38 -16.37
N SER A 4 7.80 6.72 -17.53
CA SER A 4 8.51 7.37 -18.64
C SER A 4 9.23 8.66 -18.23
N GLY A 5 8.63 9.49 -17.37
CA GLY A 5 9.26 10.73 -16.89
C GLY A 5 10.44 10.49 -15.94
N LYS A 6 10.44 9.38 -15.19
CA LYS A 6 11.51 9.03 -14.25
C LYS A 6 12.67 8.29 -14.94
N THR A 7 12.37 7.52 -15.98
CA THR A 7 13.38 6.71 -16.68
C THR A 7 14.05 7.42 -17.84
N ARG A 8 13.41 8.42 -18.46
CA ARG A 8 13.94 9.05 -19.68
C ARG A 8 14.83 10.27 -19.37
N PRO A 9 16.01 10.41 -19.99
CA PRO A 9 16.80 11.63 -19.99
C PRO A 9 16.21 12.67 -20.96
N GLY A 10 16.03 13.90 -20.49
CA GLY A 10 15.56 15.04 -21.32
C GLY A 10 14.42 15.84 -20.69
N LYS A 11 14.28 17.12 -21.09
CA LYS A 11 13.32 18.07 -20.49
C LYS A 11 11.88 18.00 -21.06
N PHE A 12 11.67 17.48 -22.27
CA PHE A 12 10.37 17.54 -22.96
C PHE A 12 9.54 16.25 -22.79
N PRO A 13 8.24 16.30 -22.46
CA PRO A 13 7.41 15.10 -22.31
C PRO A 13 7.23 14.39 -23.67
N ASN A 14 7.42 13.07 -23.68
CA ASN A 14 7.14 12.24 -24.86
C ASN A 14 5.77 11.59 -24.66
N PHE A 15 4.85 11.86 -25.58
CA PHE A 15 3.46 11.41 -25.52
C PHE A 15 3.28 9.91 -25.80
N LEU A 16 4.30 9.23 -26.36
CA LEU A 16 4.32 7.78 -26.49
C LEU A 16 4.73 7.06 -25.19
N PHE A 17 5.08 7.82 -24.15
CA PHE A 17 5.46 7.32 -22.83
C PHE A 17 6.47 6.15 -22.81
N PRO A 18 7.58 6.22 -23.57
CA PRO A 18 8.57 5.14 -23.58
C PRO A 18 9.22 4.94 -22.22
N ILE A 19 9.54 3.69 -21.88
CA ILE A 19 10.21 3.31 -20.64
C ILE A 19 11.64 2.88 -20.96
N GLU A 20 12.62 3.51 -20.33
CA GLU A 20 14.03 3.15 -20.52
C GLU A 20 14.47 2.14 -19.47
N VAL A 21 14.66 0.89 -19.89
CA VAL A 21 15.04 -0.22 -19.01
C VAL A 21 16.34 0.07 -18.27
N LYS A 22 17.32 0.70 -18.92
CA LYS A 22 18.61 1.10 -18.30
C LYS A 22 18.42 1.99 -17.06
N ASN A 23 17.33 2.75 -17.00
CA ASN A 23 17.04 3.70 -15.93
C ASN A 23 15.88 3.24 -15.03
N ILE A 24 15.41 1.98 -15.14
CA ILE A 24 14.22 1.49 -14.45
C ILE A 24 14.31 1.60 -12.92
N ILE A 25 15.52 1.51 -12.36
CA ILE A 25 15.78 1.62 -10.92
C ILE A 25 15.32 2.99 -10.39
N LYS A 26 15.36 4.06 -11.20
CA LYS A 26 14.88 5.40 -10.83
C LYS A 26 13.37 5.48 -10.67
N ALA A 27 12.64 4.54 -11.26
CA ALA A 27 11.20 4.43 -11.13
C ALA A 27 10.78 3.64 -9.89
N LYS A 28 11.71 2.97 -9.19
CA LYS A 28 11.42 2.29 -7.91
C LYS A 28 10.94 3.32 -6.90
N ARG A 29 9.76 3.09 -6.34
CA ARG A 29 9.19 3.92 -5.28
C ARG A 29 9.97 3.67 -3.98
N LYS A 30 10.30 4.75 -3.27
CA LYS A 30 10.87 4.69 -1.93
C LYS A 30 9.73 5.00 -0.96
N GLY A 31 9.49 4.13 0.03
CA GLY A 31 8.37 4.23 0.96
C GLY A 31 7.43 3.04 0.82
N ASP A 32 7.84 1.92 1.38
CA ASP A 32 6.99 0.77 1.67
C ASP A 32 6.70 0.71 3.18
N THR A 33 5.77 -0.15 3.57
CA THR A 33 5.49 -0.47 4.97
C THR A 33 6.58 -1.34 5.60
N GLY A 34 7.53 -1.83 4.79
CA GLY A 34 8.62 -2.70 5.21
C GLY A 34 8.22 -4.16 5.45
N VAL A 35 6.93 -4.52 5.29
CA VAL A 35 6.40 -5.88 5.53
C VAL A 35 7.05 -6.94 4.67
N TYR A 36 7.41 -6.59 3.42
CA TYR A 36 8.20 -7.46 2.58
C TYR A 36 9.68 -7.11 2.72
N ASP A 37 10.52 -8.13 2.82
CA ASP A 37 11.96 -7.96 2.68
C ASP A 37 12.38 -7.66 1.23
N ALA A 38 13.68 -7.49 0.99
CA ALA A 38 14.21 -7.19 -0.34
C ALA A 38 14.03 -8.34 -1.35
N GLU A 39 13.78 -9.56 -0.85
CA GLU A 39 13.58 -10.79 -1.62
C GLU A 39 12.09 -11.04 -1.90
N GLY A 40 11.20 -10.31 -1.22
CA GLY A 40 9.75 -10.40 -1.37
C GLY A 40 9.08 -11.32 -0.33
N ASN A 41 9.80 -11.79 0.68
CA ASN A 41 9.23 -12.63 1.73
C ASN A 41 8.44 -11.77 2.73
N PHE A 42 7.30 -12.30 3.17
CA PHE A 42 6.48 -11.67 4.20
C PHE A 42 7.15 -11.80 5.57
N ASP A 43 7.38 -10.68 6.24
CA ASP A 43 7.94 -10.59 7.60
C ASP A 43 6.80 -10.37 8.62
N PRO A 44 6.42 -11.41 9.40
CA PRO A 44 5.37 -11.28 10.41
C PRO A 44 5.71 -10.27 11.50
N ALA A 45 6.99 -10.13 11.88
CA ALA A 45 7.38 -9.25 12.97
C ALA A 45 7.17 -7.78 12.58
N LYS A 46 7.53 -7.41 11.35
CA LYS A 46 7.26 -6.06 10.83
C LYS A 46 5.79 -5.80 10.59
N PHE A 47 5.03 -6.83 10.18
CA PHE A 47 3.58 -6.71 10.08
C PHE A 47 2.96 -6.37 11.45
N GLU A 48 3.33 -7.09 12.50
CA GLU A 48 2.89 -6.81 13.87
C GLU A 48 3.29 -5.41 14.35
N GLU A 49 4.52 -4.98 14.01
CA GLU A 49 5.03 -3.66 14.36
C GLU A 49 4.16 -2.51 13.83
N ILE A 50 3.49 -2.70 12.69
CA ILE A 50 2.56 -1.72 12.13
C ILE A 50 1.38 -1.49 13.07
N PHE A 51 0.81 -2.55 13.65
CA PHE A 51 -0.31 -2.45 14.58
C PHE A 51 0.13 -1.77 15.87
N VAL A 52 1.29 -2.16 16.41
CA VAL A 52 1.85 -1.53 17.63
C VAL A 52 2.08 -0.04 17.45
N LYS A 53 2.49 0.40 16.26
CA LYS A 53 2.81 1.80 15.99
C LYS A 53 1.62 2.67 15.58
N HIS A 54 0.63 2.10 14.90
CA HIS A 54 -0.38 2.87 14.20
C HIS A 54 -1.82 2.50 14.57
N SER A 55 -2.07 1.37 15.24
CA SER A 55 -3.42 0.98 15.68
C SER A 55 -3.65 1.48 17.09
N HIS A 56 -4.63 2.37 17.28
CA HIS A 56 -5.09 2.75 18.61
C HIS A 56 -6.11 1.76 19.19
N THR A 57 -6.68 0.91 18.34
CA THR A 57 -7.70 -0.10 18.70
C THR A 57 -7.09 -1.50 18.92
N GLY A 58 -5.76 -1.63 18.80
CA GLY A 58 -5.00 -2.85 19.04
C GLY A 58 -4.91 -3.77 17.82
N ASN A 59 -6.02 -4.40 17.44
CA ASN A 59 -6.05 -5.44 16.38
C ASN A 59 -6.85 -5.04 15.12
N SER A 60 -7.18 -3.77 14.98
CA SER A 60 -7.94 -3.28 13.84
C SER A 60 -7.53 -1.88 13.45
N PHE A 61 -7.83 -1.49 12.22
CA PHE A 61 -7.65 -0.12 11.75
C PHE A 61 -8.96 0.51 11.30
N THR A 62 -9.13 1.78 11.68
CA THR A 62 -10.06 2.71 11.04
C THR A 62 -9.48 3.21 9.70
N SER A 63 -10.31 3.80 8.85
CA SER A 63 -9.84 4.39 7.59
C SER A 63 -8.78 5.47 7.83
N ASP A 64 -8.93 6.26 8.89
CA ASP A 64 -8.05 7.39 9.19
C ASP A 64 -6.69 6.91 9.73
N GLU A 65 -6.67 5.84 10.51
CA GLU A 65 -5.42 5.20 10.95
C GLU A 65 -4.67 4.54 9.78
N LEU A 66 -5.37 3.92 8.82
CA LEU A 66 -4.76 3.40 7.59
C LEU A 66 -4.14 4.52 6.75
N VAL A 67 -4.80 5.67 6.64
CA VAL A 67 -4.22 6.85 5.99
C VAL A 67 -3.04 7.38 6.79
N GLY A 68 -3.04 7.21 8.12
CA GLY A 68 -1.90 7.44 9.00
C GLY A 68 -0.65 6.64 8.62
N LEU A 69 -0.80 5.44 8.06
CA LEU A 69 0.32 4.63 7.54
C LEU A 69 1.04 5.29 6.37
N LEU A 70 0.37 6.16 5.62
CA LEU A 70 0.94 6.92 4.52
C LEU A 70 1.73 8.14 4.96
N LYS A 71 1.68 8.53 6.25
CA LYS A 71 2.37 9.73 6.71
C LYS A 71 3.88 9.57 6.45
N PRO A 72 4.48 10.42 5.62
CA PRO A 72 5.85 10.25 5.21
C PRO A 72 6.78 10.43 6.41
N LYS A 73 7.65 9.44 6.65
CA LYS A 73 8.64 9.45 7.74
C LYS A 73 9.72 10.52 7.55
N ASN A 74 9.86 11.06 6.34
CA ASN A 74 10.68 12.23 6.05
C ASN A 74 10.14 12.96 4.80
N SER A 75 10.20 14.28 4.88
CA SER A 75 9.92 15.27 3.87
C SER A 75 10.41 14.90 2.46
N LEU A 76 9.51 14.91 1.48
CA LEU A 76 9.73 15.48 0.14
C LEU A 76 8.41 15.36 -0.62
N LYS A 77 8.06 16.42 -1.35
CA LYS A 77 6.83 16.63 -2.13
C LYS A 77 6.58 15.53 -3.19
N ASP A 78 6.23 14.31 -2.79
CA ASP A 78 5.80 13.24 -3.71
C ASP A 78 4.27 13.08 -3.63
N TYR A 79 3.56 14.17 -3.98
CA TYR A 79 2.10 14.23 -4.00
C TYR A 79 1.44 13.09 -4.80
N PRO A 80 1.92 12.72 -6.01
CA PRO A 80 1.31 11.63 -6.77
C PRO A 80 1.40 10.28 -6.05
N GLY A 81 2.52 10.02 -5.36
CA GLY A 81 2.71 8.81 -4.57
C GLY A 81 1.79 8.76 -3.34
N TYR A 82 1.64 9.91 -2.67
CA TYR A 82 0.72 10.06 -1.54
C TYR A 82 -0.74 9.81 -1.95
N TYR A 83 -1.23 10.45 -3.03
CA TYR A 83 -2.61 10.24 -3.51
C TYR A 83 -2.86 8.79 -3.97
N GLY A 84 -1.90 8.17 -4.66
CA GLY A 84 -2.01 6.77 -5.06
C GLY A 84 -2.08 5.82 -3.86
N GLY A 85 -1.26 6.06 -2.83
CA GLY A 85 -1.33 5.32 -1.57
C GLY A 85 -2.66 5.53 -0.86
N LEU A 86 -3.16 6.77 -0.81
CA LEU A 86 -4.45 7.13 -0.22
C LEU A 86 -5.61 6.36 -0.86
N LEU A 87 -5.65 6.34 -2.18
CA LEU A 87 -6.66 5.59 -2.92
C LEU A 87 -6.55 4.09 -2.64
N GLY A 88 -5.32 3.54 -2.67
CA GLY A 88 -5.09 2.12 -2.38
C GLY A 88 -5.60 1.70 -0.99
N TRP A 89 -5.21 2.43 0.07
CA TRP A 89 -5.64 2.12 1.44
C TRP A 89 -7.14 2.34 1.64
N LYS A 90 -7.74 3.38 1.04
CA LYS A 90 -9.19 3.59 1.10
C LYS A 90 -9.98 2.50 0.36
N SER A 91 -9.50 2.06 -0.80
CA SER A 91 -10.11 0.94 -1.53
C SER A 91 -10.02 -0.35 -0.72
N LEU A 92 -8.87 -0.63 -0.09
CA LEU A 92 -8.73 -1.79 0.79
C LEU A 92 -9.70 -1.72 1.98
N HIS A 93 -9.77 -0.57 2.65
CA HIS A 93 -10.73 -0.37 3.75
C HIS A 93 -12.17 -0.57 3.31
N TYR A 94 -12.55 -0.01 2.15
CA TYR A 94 -13.90 -0.16 1.62
C TYR A 94 -14.28 -1.62 1.35
N VAL A 95 -13.34 -2.41 0.82
CA VAL A 95 -13.56 -3.80 0.42
C VAL A 95 -13.45 -4.77 1.60
N GLY A 96 -12.52 -4.54 2.53
CA GLY A 96 -12.20 -5.44 3.63
C GLY A 96 -12.73 -5.04 5.01
N LYS A 97 -13.47 -3.93 5.13
CA LYS A 97 -14.07 -3.55 6.42
C LYS A 97 -15.11 -4.57 6.88
N ASP A 98 -15.14 -4.78 8.19
CA ASP A 98 -16.19 -5.53 8.87
C ASP A 98 -17.47 -4.69 9.02
N LYS A 99 -18.53 -5.29 9.58
CA LYS A 99 -19.83 -4.67 9.89
C LYS A 99 -19.69 -3.41 10.75
N ASP A 100 -18.70 -3.37 11.63
CA ASP A 100 -18.42 -2.24 12.51
C ASP A 100 -17.55 -1.15 11.83
N GLY A 101 -17.22 -1.30 10.54
CA GLY A 101 -16.43 -0.33 9.80
C GLY A 101 -14.92 -0.39 10.07
N LEU A 102 -14.46 -1.44 10.77
CA LEU A 102 -13.07 -1.67 11.13
C LEU A 102 -12.42 -2.67 10.17
N LEU A 103 -11.17 -2.41 9.77
CA LEU A 103 -10.35 -3.37 9.04
C LEU A 103 -9.64 -4.27 10.05
N GLN A 104 -10.05 -5.52 10.14
CA GLN A 104 -9.44 -6.49 11.06
C GLN A 104 -8.02 -6.83 10.63
N LYS A 105 -7.17 -7.14 11.62
CA LYS A 105 -5.79 -7.58 11.39
C LYS A 105 -5.70 -8.79 10.47
N GLU A 106 -6.62 -9.75 10.60
CA GLU A 106 -6.66 -10.95 9.75
C GLU A 106 -6.94 -10.59 8.28
N THR A 107 -7.87 -9.66 8.02
CA THR A 107 -8.16 -9.17 6.67
C THR A 107 -6.97 -8.43 6.07
N LEU A 108 -6.28 -7.60 6.86
CA LEU A 108 -5.05 -6.94 6.41
C LEU A 108 -3.93 -7.95 6.16
N ARG A 109 -3.81 -8.99 6.98
CA ARG A 109 -2.86 -10.09 6.77
C ARG A 109 -3.16 -10.81 5.46
N ALA A 110 -4.43 -11.13 5.20
CA ALA A 110 -4.88 -11.76 3.97
C ALA A 110 -4.58 -10.88 2.73
N PHE A 111 -4.64 -9.55 2.86
CA PHE A 111 -4.20 -8.64 1.81
C PHE A 111 -2.70 -8.78 1.49
N TYR A 112 -1.85 -8.88 2.50
CA TYR A 112 -0.41 -9.09 2.30
C TYR A 112 -0.05 -10.52 1.86
N THR A 113 -0.81 -11.55 2.26
CA THR A 113 -0.52 -12.94 1.87
C THR A 113 -1.22 -13.35 0.58
N GLY A 114 -2.09 -12.51 0.01
CA GLY A 114 -2.81 -12.75 -1.25
C GLY A 114 -4.19 -13.41 -1.10
N GLY A 115 -4.63 -13.76 0.10
CA GLY A 115 -5.90 -14.44 0.37
C GLY A 115 -7.11 -13.52 0.59
N LEU A 116 -7.00 -12.20 0.38
CA LEU A 116 -8.06 -11.25 0.70
C LEU A 116 -9.40 -11.59 0.02
N PHE A 117 -9.39 -11.85 -1.28
CA PHE A 117 -10.63 -12.08 -2.03
C PHE A 117 -11.29 -13.41 -1.67
N GLU A 118 -10.49 -14.44 -1.40
CA GLU A 118 -10.99 -15.74 -0.91
C GLU A 118 -11.67 -15.58 0.45
N LEU A 119 -11.07 -14.80 1.36
CA LEU A 119 -11.64 -14.48 2.66
C LEU A 119 -12.99 -13.76 2.51
N ILE A 120 -13.07 -12.75 1.65
CA ILE A 120 -14.30 -12.00 1.39
C ILE A 120 -15.38 -12.88 0.74
N GLU A 121 -14.99 -13.77 -0.17
CA GLU A 121 -15.90 -14.73 -0.78
C GLU A 121 -16.52 -15.66 0.27
N GLN A 122 -15.69 -16.20 1.17
CA GLN A 122 -16.15 -17.04 2.27
C GLN A 122 -17.09 -16.28 3.22
N GLU A 123 -16.78 -15.03 3.57
CA GLU A 123 -17.65 -14.20 4.40
C GLU A 123 -19.00 -13.92 3.74
N ARG A 124 -19.02 -13.71 2.42
CA ARG A 124 -20.25 -13.49 1.66
C ARG A 124 -21.07 -14.76 1.52
N ALA A 125 -20.43 -15.91 1.33
CA ALA A 125 -21.11 -17.20 1.25
C ALA A 125 -21.72 -17.65 2.59
N ARG A 126 -21.19 -17.14 3.72
CA ARG A 126 -21.72 -17.39 5.07
C ARG A 126 -22.89 -16.47 5.47
N LYS A 127 -23.17 -15.43 4.69
CA LYS A 127 -24.33 -14.53 4.88
C LYS A 127 -25.55 -15.08 4.16
#